data_AF-A0A9P6P2Q0-F1
#
_entry.id   AF-A0A9P6P2Q0-F1
#
_cell.length_a   1.000
_cell.length_b   1.000
_cell.length_c   1.000
_cell.angle_alpha   90.00
_cell.angle_beta   90.00
_cell.angle_gamma   90.00
#
_symmetry.space_group_name_H-M   'P 1'
#
loop_
_entity.id
_entity.type
_entity.pdbx_description
1 polymer ?
#
loop_
_entity_poly.entity_id
_entity_poly.type
_entity_poly.pdbx_seq_one_letter_code
_entity_poly.pdbx_strand_id
1 'polypeptide(L)'
;MAQPNATGDQHNAQAAVFVQSVEMPKDSVLVQGPDFNETKTLSLSELMSSYKTMGFQASSLGEAIDIVEDMRKWRLSDEPIAEDEQEEYRNMDTRQQTKCKIFLGYTSNLVSSGVREVIRFLVQHKMVDVLVTTAGGVEEDFIKCLAPTYLGDFHLKGSELRAQGLNRIGNLLVPNNNYCKFEDWVVPILDKMLEEQKNEGKIWTPSAMIKRLGEEINDESSIYYWCAKNDIPVYCPAITDGSLGDMIYFHSFKNPGLIVDIAADIRNMNNHAVFAKKTGMIILGGGLVKHHICNANLMRNGADYAVYINTAQEYDGSDAGARPDEAVSWGKIRANSRTVKVYAEASLVFPLIVADTFAKAFHLEQNKS
;
A
#
# COMPACT_ATOMS: atom_id res chain seq x y z
N MET A 1 31.39 38.95 -45.71
CA MET A 1 31.08 37.94 -44.68
C MET A 1 32.33 37.77 -43.83
N ALA A 2 32.31 38.20 -42.57
CA ALA A 2 33.46 38.02 -41.67
C ALA A 2 33.56 36.54 -41.27
N GLN A 3 34.76 35.96 -41.35
CA GLN A 3 34.99 34.61 -40.86
C GLN A 3 34.84 34.59 -39.33
N PRO A 4 34.13 33.60 -38.75
CA PRO A 4 34.00 33.49 -37.30
C PRO A 4 35.38 33.26 -36.67
N ASN A 5 35.59 33.85 -35.49
CA ASN A 5 36.87 33.88 -34.79
C ASN A 5 37.14 32.51 -34.13
N ALA A 6 37.46 31.51 -34.95
CA ALA A 6 37.48 30.09 -34.60
C ALA A 6 38.36 29.73 -33.40
N THR A 7 39.40 30.52 -33.10
CA THR A 7 40.32 30.29 -31.97
C THR A 7 39.73 30.72 -30.63
N GLY A 8 38.95 31.81 -30.59
CA GLY A 8 38.24 32.26 -29.39
C GLY A 8 37.08 31.33 -29.03
N ASP A 9 36.35 30.86 -30.05
CA ASP A 9 35.22 29.93 -29.86
C ASP A 9 35.70 28.55 -29.40
N GLN A 10 36.85 28.07 -29.88
CA GLN A 10 37.46 26.82 -29.41
C GLN A 10 37.99 26.92 -27.98
N HIS A 11 38.60 28.05 -27.60
CA HIS A 11 39.07 28.27 -26.23
C HIS A 11 37.90 28.33 -25.24
N ASN A 12 36.79 28.97 -25.61
CA ASN A 12 35.57 29.00 -24.81
C ASN A 12 34.92 27.61 -24.69
N ALA A 13 34.92 26.82 -25.76
CA ALA A 13 34.46 25.44 -25.72
C ALA A 13 35.32 24.57 -24.79
N GLN A 14 36.65 24.72 -24.82
CA GLN A 14 37.55 24.00 -23.91
C GLN A 14 37.34 24.41 -22.46
N ALA A 15 37.23 25.71 -22.18
CA ALA A 15 36.96 26.19 -20.83
C ALA A 15 35.61 25.68 -20.28
N ALA A 16 34.59 25.56 -21.14
CA ALA A 16 33.29 25.01 -20.77
C ALA A 16 33.34 23.49 -20.52
N VAL A 17 34.18 22.75 -21.24
CA VAL A 17 34.29 21.28 -21.11
C VAL A 17 35.19 20.88 -19.94
N PHE A 18 36.25 21.63 -19.66
CA PHE A 18 37.27 21.30 -18.65
C PHE A 18 37.13 22.10 -17.36
N VAL A 19 35.90 22.44 -16.98
CA VAL A 19 35.63 23.03 -15.66
C VAL A 19 36.10 22.06 -14.58
N GLN A 20 36.96 22.53 -13.68
CA GLN A 20 37.45 21.71 -12.56
C GLN A 20 36.33 21.50 -11.54
N SER A 21 36.10 20.24 -11.16
CA SER A 21 35.15 19.87 -10.12
C SER A 21 35.72 20.14 -8.73
N VAL A 22 34.83 20.43 -7.78
CA VAL A 22 35.14 20.36 -6.35
C VAL A 22 35.33 18.90 -5.90
N GLU A 23 35.99 18.69 -4.76
CA GLU A 23 36.05 17.35 -4.14
C GLU A 23 34.67 16.93 -3.60
N MET A 24 34.37 15.63 -3.70
CA MET A 24 33.15 15.07 -3.15
C MET A 24 33.24 14.94 -1.61
N PRO A 25 32.12 15.09 -0.88
CA PRO A 25 32.06 14.80 0.55
C PRO A 25 32.59 13.38 0.88
N LYS A 26 33.25 13.22 2.03
CA LYS A 26 33.89 11.94 2.42
C LYS A 26 32.91 10.78 2.64
N ASP A 27 31.66 11.10 2.95
CA ASP A 27 30.53 10.19 3.13
C ASP A 27 29.76 9.92 1.83
N SER A 28 30.24 10.41 0.69
CA SER A 28 29.65 10.10 -0.62
C SER A 28 29.71 8.62 -0.90
N VAL A 29 28.57 8.07 -1.33
CA VAL A 29 28.43 6.66 -1.69
C VAL A 29 28.88 6.48 -3.15
N LEU A 30 29.83 5.57 -3.39
CA LEU A 30 30.24 5.20 -4.74
C LEU A 30 29.17 4.33 -5.42
N VAL A 31 28.95 4.58 -6.71
CA VAL A 31 28.03 3.75 -7.50
C VAL A 31 28.70 2.41 -7.79
N GLN A 32 28.07 1.33 -7.32
CA GLN A 32 28.54 -0.04 -7.49
C GLN A 32 27.35 -1.00 -7.47
N GLY A 33 27.24 -1.85 -8.51
CA GLY A 33 26.28 -2.95 -8.55
C GLY A 33 26.85 -4.25 -7.97
N PRO A 34 26.05 -5.33 -7.91
CA PRO A 34 26.54 -6.63 -7.47
C PRO A 34 27.57 -7.18 -8.48
N ASP A 35 28.73 -7.62 -7.98
CA ASP A 35 29.69 -8.37 -8.79
C ASP A 35 29.41 -9.88 -8.70
N PHE A 36 28.86 -10.43 -9.78
CA PHE A 36 28.55 -11.86 -9.87
C PHE A 36 29.79 -12.75 -10.05
N ASN A 37 31.00 -12.19 -10.21
CA ASN A 37 32.24 -12.97 -10.20
C ASN A 37 32.76 -13.25 -8.79
N GLU A 38 32.51 -12.35 -7.83
CA GLU A 38 33.02 -12.45 -6.46
C GLU A 38 32.17 -13.41 -5.60
N THR A 39 30.87 -13.49 -5.86
CA THR A 39 29.93 -14.30 -5.07
C THR A 39 29.33 -15.42 -5.92
N LYS A 40 29.74 -16.68 -5.68
CA LYS A 40 29.20 -17.86 -6.40
C LYS A 40 27.69 -18.05 -6.22
N THR A 41 27.12 -17.56 -5.10
CA THR A 41 25.68 -17.57 -4.80
C THR A 41 25.31 -16.31 -4.02
N LEU A 42 24.63 -15.37 -4.67
CA LEU A 42 24.17 -14.13 -4.04
C LEU A 42 22.80 -14.35 -3.37
N SER A 43 22.71 -14.13 -2.06
CA SER A 43 21.43 -14.18 -1.35
C SER A 43 20.53 -13.00 -1.76
N LEU A 44 19.21 -13.15 -1.55
CA LEU A 44 18.27 -12.06 -1.81
C LEU A 44 18.64 -10.80 -1.03
N SER A 45 19.07 -10.94 0.23
CA SER A 45 19.41 -9.79 1.06
C SER A 45 20.69 -9.07 0.59
N GLU A 46 21.69 -9.81 0.12
CA GLU A 46 22.89 -9.22 -0.48
C GLU A 46 22.55 -8.51 -1.80
N LEU A 47 21.68 -9.10 -2.63
CA LEU A 47 21.19 -8.46 -3.85
C LEU A 47 20.44 -7.17 -3.52
N MET A 48 19.49 -7.19 -2.60
CA MET A 48 18.73 -5.99 -2.19
C MET A 48 19.63 -4.94 -1.54
N SER A 49 20.65 -5.35 -0.79
CA SER A 49 21.64 -4.41 -0.23
C SER A 49 22.42 -3.69 -1.33
N SER A 50 22.79 -4.39 -2.41
CA SER A 50 23.50 -3.78 -3.56
C SER A 50 22.68 -2.75 -4.33
N TYR A 51 21.34 -2.78 -4.21
CA TYR A 51 20.48 -1.84 -4.92
C TYR A 51 20.65 -0.40 -4.40
N LYS A 52 21.04 -0.24 -3.12
CA LYS A 52 21.29 1.08 -2.51
C LYS A 52 22.37 1.87 -3.26
N THR A 53 23.39 1.17 -3.75
CA THR A 53 24.56 1.75 -4.42
C THR A 53 24.47 1.68 -5.95
N MET A 54 23.35 1.20 -6.52
CA MET A 54 23.24 0.96 -7.96
C MET A 54 22.78 2.19 -8.75
N GLY A 55 22.00 3.09 -8.15
CA GLY A 55 21.45 4.29 -8.79
C GLY A 55 20.01 4.14 -9.30
N PHE A 56 19.40 5.25 -9.70
CA PHE A 56 18.02 5.33 -10.21
C PHE A 56 16.99 4.68 -9.26
N GLN A 57 16.00 3.95 -9.80
CA GLN A 57 14.94 3.31 -9.00
C GLN A 57 15.43 2.13 -8.17
N ALA A 58 16.61 1.56 -8.47
CA ALA A 58 17.22 0.55 -7.60
C ALA A 58 17.57 1.16 -6.24
N SER A 59 18.20 2.35 -6.22
CA SER A 59 18.47 3.07 -4.97
C SER A 59 17.19 3.43 -4.22
N SER A 60 16.13 3.86 -4.92
CA SER A 60 14.82 4.12 -4.31
C SER A 60 14.19 2.85 -3.70
N LEU A 61 14.35 1.68 -4.33
CA LEU A 61 13.89 0.40 -3.76
C LEU A 61 14.71 0.01 -2.52
N GLY A 62 16.03 0.19 -2.56
CA GLY A 62 16.88 -0.04 -1.39
C GLY A 62 16.54 0.88 -0.21
N GLU A 63 16.24 2.14 -0.47
CA GLU A 63 15.76 3.09 0.55
C GLU A 63 14.37 2.74 1.07
N ALA A 64 13.46 2.24 0.21
CA ALA A 64 12.14 1.77 0.63
C ALA A 64 12.23 0.60 1.62
N ILE A 65 13.15 -0.34 1.38
CA ILE A 65 13.43 -1.45 2.30
C ILE A 65 13.89 -0.92 3.66
N ASP A 66 14.81 0.05 3.69
CA ASP A 66 15.28 0.65 4.94
C ASP A 66 14.18 1.37 5.70
N ILE A 67 13.35 2.15 5.00
CA ILE A 67 12.25 2.89 5.62
C ILE A 67 11.19 1.92 6.18
N VAL A 68 10.86 0.85 5.47
CA VAL A 68 9.92 -0.18 5.99
C VAL A 68 10.53 -0.91 7.20
N GLU A 69 11.82 -1.18 7.18
CA GLU A 69 12.51 -1.81 8.30
C GLU A 69 12.54 -0.90 9.55
N ASP A 70 12.71 0.41 9.36
CA ASP A 70 12.57 1.41 10.42
C ASP A 70 11.16 1.40 11.01
N MET A 71 10.11 1.41 10.17
CA MET A 71 8.72 1.32 10.64
C MET A 71 8.51 0.07 11.50
N ARG A 72 9.03 -1.08 11.08
CA ARG A 72 8.87 -2.37 11.77
C ARG A 72 9.60 -2.41 13.12
N LYS A 73 10.81 -1.86 13.16
CA LYS A 73 11.68 -1.89 14.34
C LYS A 73 11.32 -0.85 15.39
N TRP A 74 10.85 0.32 14.97
CA TRP A 74 10.60 1.44 15.87
C TRP A 74 9.72 1.03 17.07
N ARG A 75 10.16 1.45 18.25
CA ARG A 75 9.40 1.43 19.49
C ARG A 75 9.45 2.81 20.12
N LEU A 76 8.41 3.16 20.89
CA LEU A 76 8.42 4.42 21.63
C LEU A 76 9.58 4.50 22.64
N SER A 77 10.07 3.34 23.12
CA SER A 77 11.25 3.27 24.00
C SER A 77 12.55 3.76 23.35
N ASP A 78 12.60 3.84 22.01
CA ASP A 78 13.77 4.33 21.27
C ASP A 78 13.86 5.86 21.31
N GLU A 79 12.76 6.53 21.67
CA GLU A 79 12.67 7.99 21.76
C GLU A 79 12.79 8.45 23.23
N PRO A 80 13.38 9.64 23.48
CA PRO A 80 13.40 10.22 24.80
C PRO A 80 11.96 10.50 25.30
N ILE A 81 11.77 10.47 26.62
CA ILE A 81 10.48 10.82 27.23
C ILE A 81 10.31 12.33 27.14
N ALA A 82 9.26 12.79 26.44
CA ALA A 82 8.93 14.20 26.35
C ALA A 82 8.44 14.75 27.71
N GLU A 83 8.63 16.05 27.96
CA GLU A 83 8.21 16.67 29.23
C GLU A 83 6.68 16.59 29.43
N ASP A 84 5.91 16.68 28.34
CA ASP A 84 4.45 16.61 28.29
C ASP A 84 3.92 15.19 27.98
N GLU A 85 4.76 14.16 28.07
CA GLU A 85 4.36 12.77 27.83
C GLU A 85 3.25 12.35 28.83
N GLN A 86 2.20 11.74 28.29
CA GLN A 86 1.08 11.22 29.07
C GLN A 86 1.56 10.11 30.02
N GLU A 87 0.99 10.06 31.23
CA GLU A 87 1.44 9.17 32.30
C GLU A 87 1.54 7.70 31.87
N GLU A 88 0.59 7.22 31.04
CA GLU A 88 0.59 5.84 30.54
C GLU A 88 1.83 5.48 29.70
N TYR A 89 2.41 6.46 28.98
CA TYR A 89 3.60 6.29 28.14
C TYR A 89 4.91 6.66 28.83
N ARG A 90 4.88 6.99 30.13
CA ARG A 90 6.09 7.13 30.94
C ARG A 90 6.63 5.78 31.41
N ASN A 91 5.75 4.78 31.51
CA ASN A 91 6.14 3.41 31.85
C ASN A 91 6.93 2.75 30.71
N MET A 92 8.09 2.17 31.02
CA MET A 92 8.99 1.60 30.01
C MET A 92 8.43 0.36 29.30
N ASP A 93 7.64 -0.47 29.99
CA ASP A 93 7.02 -1.65 29.37
C ASP A 93 5.99 -1.23 28.31
N THR A 94 5.15 -0.22 28.62
CA THR A 94 4.21 0.37 27.65
C THR A 94 4.96 0.93 26.44
N ARG A 95 6.08 1.64 26.66
CA ARG A 95 6.90 2.20 25.58
C ARG A 95 7.52 1.14 24.68
N GLN A 96 8.00 0.02 25.25
CA GLN A 96 8.55 -1.11 24.49
C GLN A 96 7.50 -1.85 23.67
N GLN A 97 6.23 -1.82 24.11
CA GLN A 97 5.11 -2.42 23.40
C GLN A 97 4.47 -1.47 22.38
N THR A 98 4.68 -0.16 22.53
CA THR A 98 4.14 0.85 21.61
C THR A 98 4.95 0.86 20.31
N LYS A 99 4.33 0.41 19.23
CA LYS A 99 4.91 0.30 17.89
C LYS A 99 4.48 1.44 16.98
N CYS A 100 5.16 1.56 15.84
CA CYS A 100 4.71 2.42 14.75
C CYS A 100 3.42 1.85 14.17
N LYS A 101 2.39 2.68 14.03
CA LYS A 101 1.12 2.29 13.42
C LYS A 101 1.23 2.38 11.89
N ILE A 102 1.21 1.24 11.22
CA ILE A 102 1.44 1.12 9.77
C ILE A 102 0.10 1.09 9.03
N PHE A 103 -0.10 2.09 8.18
CA PHE A 103 -1.20 2.16 7.21
C PHE A 103 -0.74 1.57 5.89
N LEU A 104 -1.40 0.51 5.44
CA LEU A 104 -1.16 -0.12 4.15
C LEU A 104 -2.31 0.19 3.18
N GLY A 105 -1.99 0.87 2.08
CA GLY A 105 -2.93 1.17 1.01
C GLY A 105 -2.58 0.39 -0.25
N TYR A 106 -3.58 -0.18 -0.92
CA TYR A 106 -3.40 -0.80 -2.23
C TYR A 106 -4.62 -0.64 -3.15
N THR A 107 -4.39 -0.50 -4.45
CA THR A 107 -5.44 -0.44 -5.48
C THR A 107 -6.04 -1.83 -5.78
N SER A 108 -7.26 -1.86 -6.32
CA SER A 108 -8.03 -3.09 -6.58
C SER A 108 -7.27 -4.14 -7.40
N ASN A 109 -6.62 -3.71 -8.48
CA ASN A 109 -5.87 -4.59 -9.38
C ASN A 109 -4.75 -5.38 -8.68
N LEU A 110 -4.22 -4.90 -7.55
CA LEU A 110 -3.21 -5.63 -6.79
C LEU A 110 -3.81 -6.85 -6.08
N VAL A 111 -5.08 -6.81 -5.69
CA VAL A 111 -5.81 -7.97 -5.16
C VAL A 111 -6.22 -8.91 -6.30
N SER A 112 -6.53 -8.38 -7.49
CA SER A 112 -6.72 -9.22 -8.69
C SER A 112 -5.44 -9.98 -9.05
N SER A 113 -4.26 -9.40 -8.82
CA SER A 113 -2.94 -10.03 -9.02
C SER A 113 -2.55 -11.03 -7.91
N GLY A 114 -1.34 -11.60 -8.00
CA GLY A 114 -0.73 -12.43 -6.95
C GLY A 114 -0.12 -11.64 -5.77
N VAL A 115 -0.18 -10.30 -5.81
CA VAL A 115 0.20 -9.46 -4.65
C VAL A 115 -0.79 -9.66 -3.50
N ARG A 116 -2.01 -10.15 -3.77
CA ARG A 116 -2.98 -10.58 -2.76
C ARG A 116 -2.35 -11.48 -1.69
N GLU A 117 -1.59 -12.50 -2.11
CA GLU A 117 -1.00 -13.47 -1.19
C GLU A 117 0.06 -12.83 -0.28
N VAL A 118 0.75 -11.80 -0.76
CA VAL A 118 1.73 -10.99 -0.01
C VAL A 118 1.02 -10.09 1.00
N ILE A 119 -0.07 -9.43 0.61
CA ILE A 119 -0.88 -8.60 1.52
C ILE A 119 -1.50 -9.49 2.61
N ARG A 120 -2.06 -10.64 2.24
CA ARG A 120 -2.62 -11.62 3.18
C ARG A 120 -1.56 -12.06 4.21
N PHE A 121 -0.32 -12.32 3.79
CA PHE A 121 0.76 -12.66 4.72
C PHE A 121 0.97 -11.56 5.78
N LEU A 122 1.00 -10.28 5.37
CA LEU A 122 1.18 -9.16 6.31
C LEU A 122 0.04 -9.07 7.34
N VAL A 123 -1.22 -9.21 6.91
CA VAL A 123 -2.35 -9.12 7.83
C VAL A 123 -2.52 -10.38 8.69
N GLN A 124 -2.21 -11.56 8.15
CA GLN A 124 -2.24 -12.83 8.89
C GLN A 124 -1.31 -12.78 10.10
N HIS A 125 -0.15 -12.14 9.96
CA HIS A 125 0.87 -12.06 11.00
C HIS A 125 0.88 -10.72 11.75
N LYS A 126 -0.19 -9.92 11.67
CA LYS A 126 -0.35 -8.64 12.40
C LYS A 126 0.82 -7.66 12.17
N MET A 127 1.31 -7.60 10.93
CA MET A 127 2.46 -6.79 10.54
C MET A 127 2.09 -5.36 10.11
N VAL A 128 0.80 -5.12 9.88
CA VAL A 128 0.22 -3.81 9.56
C VAL A 128 -1.03 -3.60 10.41
N ASP A 129 -1.42 -2.34 10.61
CA ASP A 129 -2.44 -1.97 11.59
C ASP A 129 -3.75 -1.49 10.96
N VAL A 130 -3.70 -0.89 9.77
CA VAL A 130 -4.87 -0.32 9.09
C VAL A 130 -4.74 -0.54 7.59
N LEU A 131 -5.81 -1.01 6.95
CA LEU A 131 -5.87 -1.14 5.50
C LEU A 131 -6.77 -0.10 4.85
N VAL A 132 -6.40 0.32 3.65
CA VAL A 132 -7.28 1.08 2.74
C VAL A 132 -7.24 0.49 1.35
N THR A 133 -8.40 0.28 0.76
CA THR A 133 -8.50 -0.12 -0.63
C THR A 133 -9.76 0.46 -1.30
N THR A 134 -10.02 0.02 -2.52
CA THR A 134 -11.23 0.34 -3.32
C THR A 134 -12.12 -0.90 -3.41
N ALA A 135 -13.38 -0.76 -3.85
CA ALA A 135 -14.34 -1.88 -3.82
C ALA A 135 -13.83 -3.13 -4.55
N GLY A 136 -13.22 -2.96 -5.74
CA GLY A 136 -12.56 -4.05 -6.45
C GLY A 136 -11.49 -4.79 -5.63
N GLY A 137 -10.78 -4.08 -4.73
CA GLY A 137 -9.81 -4.71 -3.83
C GLY A 137 -10.48 -5.53 -2.73
N VAL A 138 -11.70 -5.16 -2.33
CA VAL A 138 -12.51 -5.90 -1.37
C VAL A 138 -13.09 -7.16 -2.02
N GLU A 139 -13.85 -6.99 -3.11
CA GLU A 139 -14.63 -8.08 -3.70
C GLU A 139 -13.76 -9.16 -4.36
N GLU A 140 -12.66 -8.80 -5.02
CA GLU A 140 -11.78 -9.77 -5.69
C GLU A 140 -11.13 -10.75 -4.69
N ASP A 141 -10.90 -10.33 -3.43
CA ASP A 141 -10.39 -11.23 -2.39
C ASP A 141 -11.41 -12.32 -2.02
N PHE A 142 -12.67 -11.93 -1.83
CA PHE A 142 -13.76 -12.86 -1.53
C PHE A 142 -14.06 -13.75 -2.74
N ILE A 143 -14.15 -13.16 -3.94
CA ILE A 143 -14.39 -13.88 -5.19
C ILE A 143 -13.34 -14.96 -5.41
N LYS A 144 -12.06 -14.69 -5.12
CA LYS A 144 -10.97 -15.67 -5.23
C LYS A 144 -11.08 -16.87 -4.30
N CYS A 145 -11.85 -16.77 -3.22
CA CYS A 145 -12.17 -17.91 -2.36
C CYS A 145 -13.25 -18.81 -3.02
N LEU A 146 -14.09 -18.26 -3.89
CA LEU A 146 -15.20 -18.95 -4.56
C LEU A 146 -14.82 -19.52 -5.93
N ALA A 147 -13.93 -18.83 -6.65
CA ALA A 147 -13.45 -19.22 -7.97
C ALA A 147 -12.15 -18.50 -8.35
N PRO A 148 -11.26 -19.15 -9.13
CA PRO A 148 -9.96 -18.58 -9.47
C PRO A 148 -10.04 -17.48 -10.56
N THR A 149 -8.99 -16.66 -10.59
CA THR A 149 -8.63 -15.72 -11.66
C THR A 149 -7.48 -16.32 -12.47
N TYR A 150 -7.45 -16.09 -13.78
CA TYR A 150 -6.50 -16.71 -14.70
C TYR A 150 -5.58 -15.69 -15.37
N LEU A 151 -4.39 -16.15 -15.79
CA LEU A 151 -3.54 -15.36 -16.68
C LEU A 151 -4.13 -15.32 -18.10
N GLY A 152 -4.04 -14.15 -18.71
CA GLY A 152 -4.40 -13.88 -20.10
C GLY A 152 -3.38 -12.91 -20.72
N ASP A 153 -3.84 -12.02 -21.60
CA ASP A 153 -2.98 -11.04 -22.28
C ASP A 153 -3.70 -9.68 -22.40
N PHE A 154 -2.95 -8.59 -22.32
CA PHE A 154 -3.47 -7.22 -22.48
C PHE A 154 -4.17 -7.00 -23.83
N HIS A 155 -3.76 -7.70 -24.88
CA HIS A 155 -4.20 -7.52 -26.26
C HIS A 155 -5.42 -8.40 -26.63
N LEU A 156 -5.94 -9.20 -25.70
CA LEU A 156 -7.17 -9.96 -25.95
C LEU A 156 -8.33 -9.01 -26.26
N LYS A 157 -9.01 -9.26 -27.38
CA LYS A 157 -10.08 -8.39 -27.90
C LYS A 157 -11.30 -8.41 -26.99
N GLY A 158 -11.71 -7.23 -26.53
CA GLY A 158 -12.84 -7.09 -25.60
C GLY A 158 -14.17 -7.64 -26.14
N SER A 159 -14.43 -7.53 -27.44
CA SER A 159 -15.67 -8.06 -28.05
C SER A 159 -15.76 -9.58 -27.98
N GLU A 160 -14.65 -10.29 -28.23
CA GLU A 160 -14.58 -11.75 -28.16
C GLU A 160 -14.69 -12.24 -26.72
N LEU A 161 -13.99 -11.58 -25.79
CA LEU A 161 -14.09 -11.89 -24.36
C LEU A 161 -15.53 -11.68 -23.83
N ARG A 162 -16.18 -10.59 -24.21
CA ARG A 162 -17.56 -10.31 -23.80
C ARG A 162 -18.54 -11.37 -24.32
N ALA A 163 -18.39 -11.80 -25.58
CA ALA A 163 -19.22 -12.85 -26.15
C ALA A 163 -19.07 -14.20 -25.43
N GLN A 164 -17.91 -14.43 -24.80
CA GLN A 164 -17.60 -15.63 -24.01
C GLN A 164 -17.88 -15.47 -22.51
N GLY A 165 -18.32 -14.29 -22.05
CA GLY A 165 -18.54 -14.02 -20.63
C GLY A 165 -17.23 -13.97 -19.81
N LEU A 166 -16.14 -13.47 -20.41
CA LEU A 166 -14.85 -13.27 -19.74
C LEU A 166 -14.60 -11.78 -19.53
N ASN A 167 -14.22 -11.39 -18.32
CA ASN A 167 -13.83 -10.01 -18.00
C ASN A 167 -12.30 -9.92 -17.93
N ARG A 168 -11.73 -8.85 -18.49
CA ARG A 168 -10.27 -8.64 -18.51
C ARG A 168 -9.85 -7.58 -17.51
N ILE A 169 -8.83 -7.89 -16.70
CA ILE A 169 -8.16 -6.97 -15.79
C ILE A 169 -6.68 -6.93 -16.20
N GLY A 170 -6.29 -5.99 -17.04
CA GLY A 170 -4.93 -5.97 -17.60
C GLY A 170 -4.65 -7.23 -18.44
N ASN A 171 -3.72 -8.07 -17.98
CA ASN A 171 -3.41 -9.41 -18.51
C ASN A 171 -4.01 -10.55 -17.66
N LEU A 172 -5.06 -10.29 -16.88
CA LEU A 172 -5.79 -11.30 -16.11
C LEU A 172 -7.21 -11.47 -16.68
N LEU A 173 -7.79 -12.65 -16.46
CA LEU A 173 -9.13 -13.01 -16.88
C LEU A 173 -9.96 -13.50 -15.68
N VAL A 174 -11.14 -12.92 -15.50
CA VAL A 174 -12.13 -13.29 -14.48
C VAL A 174 -13.42 -13.74 -15.20
N PRO A 175 -13.76 -15.04 -15.17
CA PRO A 175 -15.02 -15.51 -15.73
C PRO A 175 -16.25 -14.90 -15.06
N ASN A 176 -17.29 -14.55 -15.81
CA ASN A 176 -18.55 -14.01 -15.26
C ASN A 176 -19.18 -14.91 -14.19
N ASN A 177 -19.01 -16.24 -14.32
CA ASN A 177 -19.50 -17.20 -13.35
C ASN A 177 -18.93 -16.98 -11.92
N ASN A 178 -17.77 -16.33 -11.81
CA ASN A 178 -17.20 -15.93 -10.52
C ASN A 178 -18.12 -14.92 -9.81
N TYR A 179 -18.66 -13.95 -10.55
CA TYR A 179 -19.58 -12.94 -10.01
C TYR A 179 -20.97 -13.52 -9.73
N CYS A 180 -21.42 -14.52 -10.49
CA CYS A 180 -22.65 -15.26 -10.16
C CYS A 180 -22.51 -15.99 -8.81
N LYS A 181 -21.38 -16.67 -8.58
CA LYS A 181 -21.09 -17.29 -7.27
C LYS A 181 -21.00 -16.26 -6.15
N PHE A 182 -20.46 -15.09 -6.44
CA PHE A 182 -20.39 -14.00 -5.48
C PHE A 182 -21.78 -13.46 -5.11
N GLU A 183 -22.67 -13.29 -6.09
CA GLU A 183 -24.09 -12.95 -5.84
C GLU A 183 -24.74 -13.97 -4.90
N ASP A 184 -24.64 -15.26 -5.23
CA ASP A 184 -25.21 -16.36 -4.44
C ASP A 184 -24.70 -16.36 -2.99
N TRP A 185 -23.45 -15.97 -2.78
CA TRP A 185 -22.82 -15.90 -1.45
C TRP A 185 -23.18 -14.63 -0.68
N VAL A 186 -23.13 -13.45 -1.32
CA VAL A 186 -23.22 -12.17 -0.61
C VAL A 186 -24.66 -11.74 -0.33
N VAL A 187 -25.61 -12.07 -1.20
CA VAL A 187 -27.00 -11.62 -1.07
C VAL A 187 -27.65 -12.10 0.24
N PRO A 188 -27.53 -13.38 0.66
CA PRO A 188 -28.04 -13.81 1.96
C PRO A 188 -27.40 -13.10 3.16
N ILE A 189 -26.15 -12.63 3.01
CA ILE A 189 -25.46 -11.85 4.05
C ILE A 189 -26.05 -10.43 4.10
N LEU A 190 -26.30 -9.81 2.95
CA LEU A 190 -26.96 -8.49 2.87
C LEU A 190 -28.37 -8.52 3.48
N ASP A 191 -29.11 -9.63 3.32
CA ASP A 191 -30.40 -9.83 3.99
C ASP A 191 -30.27 -9.78 5.52
N LYS A 192 -29.31 -10.54 6.09
CA LYS A 192 -29.03 -10.50 7.54
C LYS A 192 -28.57 -9.12 8.00
N MET A 193 -27.71 -8.46 7.23
CA MET A 193 -27.23 -7.12 7.55
C MET A 193 -28.39 -6.11 7.61
N LEU A 194 -29.33 -6.19 6.67
CA LEU A 194 -30.51 -5.34 6.68
C LEU A 194 -31.44 -5.66 7.86
N GLU A 195 -31.59 -6.93 8.21
CA GLU A 195 -32.36 -7.36 9.38
C GLU A 195 -31.76 -6.79 10.67
N GLU A 196 -30.45 -6.94 10.89
CA GLU A 196 -29.72 -6.35 12.02
C GLU A 196 -29.89 -4.82 12.06
N GLN A 197 -29.82 -4.16 10.90
CA GLN A 197 -30.03 -2.72 10.84
C GLN A 197 -31.46 -2.32 11.26
N LYS A 198 -32.49 -3.06 10.82
CA LYS A 198 -33.90 -2.76 11.11
C LYS A 198 -34.29 -3.10 12.54
N ASN A 199 -33.79 -4.22 13.06
CA ASN A 199 -34.23 -4.79 14.34
C ASN A 199 -33.35 -4.31 15.51
N GLU A 200 -32.05 -4.09 15.28
CA GLU A 200 -31.08 -3.75 16.32
C GLU A 200 -30.59 -2.30 16.22
N GLY A 201 -30.95 -1.58 15.14
CA GLY A 201 -30.50 -0.20 14.92
C GLY A 201 -29.02 -0.08 14.51
N LYS A 202 -28.42 -1.18 14.05
CA LYS A 202 -27.02 -1.22 13.62
C LYS A 202 -26.80 -0.41 12.35
N ILE A 203 -26.00 0.66 12.43
CA ILE A 203 -25.60 1.44 11.25
C ILE A 203 -24.34 0.82 10.68
N TRP A 204 -24.44 0.29 9.45
CA TRP A 204 -23.29 -0.28 8.77
C TRP A 204 -22.39 0.81 8.24
N THR A 205 -21.09 0.56 8.27
CA THR A 205 -20.06 1.35 7.57
C THR A 205 -19.31 0.42 6.61
N PRO A 206 -18.54 0.95 5.63
CA PRO A 206 -17.71 0.10 4.79
C PRO A 206 -16.82 -0.84 5.59
N SER A 207 -16.13 -0.35 6.62
CA SER A 207 -15.25 -1.18 7.46
C SER A 207 -16.00 -2.27 8.25
N ALA A 208 -17.17 -1.96 8.80
CA ALA A 208 -18.00 -2.93 9.50
C ALA A 208 -18.57 -4.00 8.55
N MET A 209 -18.96 -3.60 7.34
CA MET A 209 -19.40 -4.52 6.28
C MET A 209 -18.25 -5.44 5.87
N ILE A 210 -17.06 -4.91 5.60
CA ILE A 210 -15.89 -5.71 5.21
C ILE A 210 -15.50 -6.70 6.31
N LYS A 211 -15.52 -6.27 7.59
CA LYS A 211 -15.27 -7.16 8.73
C LYS A 211 -16.28 -8.30 8.77
N ARG A 212 -17.58 -8.00 8.62
CA ARG A 212 -18.64 -9.02 8.55
C ARG A 212 -18.42 -10.01 7.40
N LEU A 213 -18.10 -9.51 6.21
CA LEU A 213 -17.82 -10.37 5.05
C LEU A 213 -16.57 -11.24 5.27
N GLY A 214 -15.55 -10.72 5.94
CA GLY A 214 -14.37 -11.48 6.38
C GLY A 214 -14.70 -12.61 7.38
N GLU A 215 -15.64 -12.37 8.29
CA GLU A 215 -16.14 -13.39 9.22
C GLU A 215 -16.95 -14.47 8.48
N GLU A 216 -17.79 -14.07 7.53
CA GLU A 216 -18.68 -14.99 6.78
C GLU A 216 -17.94 -15.81 5.72
N ILE A 217 -16.86 -15.29 5.10
CA ILE A 217 -16.10 -16.07 4.10
C ILE A 217 -15.36 -17.24 4.76
N ASN A 218 -14.90 -17.04 6.01
CA ASN A 218 -14.27 -18.06 6.85
C ASN A 218 -13.20 -18.91 6.13
N ASP A 219 -12.36 -18.26 5.32
CA ASP A 219 -11.33 -18.90 4.49
C ASP A 219 -9.96 -18.28 4.79
N GLU A 220 -8.99 -19.09 5.21
CA GLU A 220 -7.64 -18.62 5.57
C GLU A 220 -6.82 -18.10 4.37
N SER A 221 -7.30 -18.28 3.14
CA SER A 221 -6.72 -17.67 1.94
C SER A 221 -7.13 -16.21 1.74
N SER A 222 -8.20 -15.74 2.42
CA SER A 222 -8.71 -14.37 2.33
C SER A 222 -7.88 -13.38 3.16
N ILE A 223 -7.57 -12.21 2.58
CA ILE A 223 -7.04 -11.06 3.33
C ILE A 223 -8.01 -10.69 4.45
N TYR A 224 -9.29 -10.58 4.12
CA TYR A 224 -10.29 -10.00 5.01
C TYR A 224 -10.76 -10.95 6.12
N TYR A 225 -10.66 -12.26 5.91
CA TYR A 225 -10.73 -13.22 7.01
C TYR A 225 -9.69 -12.91 8.10
N TRP A 226 -8.43 -12.73 7.69
CA TRP A 226 -7.36 -12.42 8.64
C TRP A 226 -7.51 -11.03 9.25
N CYS A 227 -7.97 -10.04 8.49
CA CYS A 227 -8.30 -8.73 9.04
C CYS A 227 -9.37 -8.82 10.14
N ALA A 228 -10.45 -9.56 9.92
CA ALA A 228 -11.47 -9.76 10.94
C ALA A 228 -10.94 -10.49 12.17
N LYS A 229 -10.18 -11.57 11.97
CA LYS A 229 -9.59 -12.39 13.04
C LYS A 229 -8.54 -11.65 13.87
N ASN A 230 -7.82 -10.73 13.26
CA ASN A 230 -6.75 -9.95 13.89
C ASN A 230 -7.15 -8.53 14.30
N ASP A 231 -8.43 -8.17 14.11
CA ASP A 231 -8.98 -6.84 14.37
C ASP A 231 -8.24 -5.70 13.65
N ILE A 232 -7.89 -5.94 12.39
CA ILE A 232 -7.30 -4.94 11.49
C ILE A 232 -8.43 -4.30 10.69
N PRO A 233 -8.75 -3.02 10.90
CA PRO A 233 -9.81 -2.34 10.16
C PRO A 233 -9.43 -2.12 8.69
N VAL A 234 -10.43 -2.22 7.82
CA VAL A 234 -10.28 -2.02 6.37
C VAL A 234 -11.22 -0.90 5.95
N TYR A 235 -10.68 0.18 5.43
CA TYR A 235 -11.47 1.30 4.96
C TYR A 235 -11.60 1.29 3.43
N CYS A 236 -12.83 1.48 2.96
CA CYS A 236 -13.15 1.60 1.54
C CYS A 236 -14.28 2.62 1.36
N PRO A 237 -13.98 3.94 1.36
CA PRO A 237 -15.01 4.98 1.26
C PRO A 237 -15.94 4.83 0.04
N ALA A 238 -15.43 4.34 -1.08
CA ALA A 238 -16.20 4.06 -2.29
C ALA A 238 -16.53 2.56 -2.41
N ILE A 239 -17.11 1.95 -1.37
CA ILE A 239 -17.45 0.51 -1.34
C ILE A 239 -18.47 0.09 -2.40
N THR A 240 -19.21 1.04 -2.95
CA THR A 240 -20.22 0.81 -3.99
C THR A 240 -19.68 0.82 -5.42
N ASP A 241 -18.38 1.08 -5.62
CA ASP A 241 -17.75 1.22 -6.95
C ASP A 241 -17.18 -0.12 -7.47
N GLY A 242 -18.04 -1.13 -7.59
CA GLY A 242 -17.67 -2.49 -7.98
C GLY A 242 -18.83 -3.48 -7.96
N SER A 243 -18.53 -4.77 -8.16
CA SER A 243 -19.52 -5.85 -8.09
C SER A 243 -20.27 -5.89 -6.76
N LEU A 244 -19.64 -5.55 -5.63
CA LEU A 244 -20.35 -5.45 -4.35
C LEU A 244 -21.42 -4.35 -4.39
N GLY A 245 -21.14 -3.24 -5.07
CA GLY A 245 -22.12 -2.18 -5.35
C GLY A 245 -23.28 -2.67 -6.21
N ASP A 246 -22.99 -3.47 -7.25
CA ASP A 246 -24.04 -4.10 -8.08
C ASP A 246 -24.95 -5.01 -7.23
N MET A 247 -24.37 -5.79 -6.31
CA MET A 247 -25.15 -6.66 -5.42
C MET A 247 -26.01 -5.87 -4.44
N ILE A 248 -25.48 -4.78 -3.87
CA ILE A 248 -26.27 -3.84 -3.04
C ILE A 248 -27.40 -3.21 -3.86
N TYR A 249 -27.12 -2.83 -5.11
CA TYR A 249 -28.13 -2.27 -6.01
C TYR A 249 -29.26 -3.25 -6.28
N PHE A 250 -28.98 -4.48 -6.70
CA PHE A 250 -30.00 -5.50 -6.96
C PHE A 250 -30.76 -5.90 -5.70
N HIS A 251 -30.04 -6.03 -4.57
CA HIS A 251 -30.62 -6.30 -3.25
C HIS A 251 -31.64 -5.23 -2.87
N SER A 252 -31.35 -3.95 -3.12
CA SER A 252 -32.21 -2.84 -2.71
C SER A 252 -33.62 -2.85 -3.33
N PHE A 253 -33.80 -3.44 -4.51
CA PHE A 253 -35.13 -3.60 -5.13
C PHE A 253 -35.95 -4.71 -4.49
N LYS A 254 -35.29 -5.77 -4.01
CA LYS A 254 -35.95 -6.91 -3.35
C LYS A 254 -36.21 -6.59 -1.88
N ASN A 255 -35.21 -6.02 -1.21
CA ASN A 255 -35.16 -5.76 0.22
C ASN A 255 -34.65 -4.33 0.48
N PRO A 256 -35.51 -3.31 0.35
CA PRO A 256 -35.08 -1.91 0.44
C PRO A 256 -34.66 -1.52 1.86
N GLY A 257 -33.69 -0.59 1.92
CA GLY A 257 -33.38 0.19 3.11
C GLY A 257 -31.99 -0.01 3.72
N LEU A 258 -31.10 -0.82 3.14
CA LEU A 258 -29.73 -0.96 3.65
C LEU A 258 -28.99 0.37 3.54
N ILE A 259 -28.39 0.82 4.64
CA ILE A 259 -27.65 2.08 4.71
C ILE A 259 -26.20 1.76 5.08
N VAL A 260 -25.26 2.35 4.33
CA VAL A 260 -23.84 2.25 4.60
C VAL A 260 -23.29 3.65 4.81
N ASP A 261 -23.00 4.00 6.06
CA ASP A 261 -22.50 5.31 6.46
C ASP A 261 -20.97 5.40 6.32
N ILE A 262 -20.52 6.36 5.50
CA ILE A 262 -19.11 6.68 5.31
C ILE A 262 -18.59 7.70 6.33
N ALA A 263 -19.49 8.46 6.99
CA ALA A 263 -19.11 9.52 7.93
C ALA A 263 -18.55 8.95 9.24
N ALA A 264 -19.13 7.86 9.74
CA ALA A 264 -18.56 7.12 10.86
C ALA A 264 -17.16 6.56 10.53
N ASP A 265 -16.96 6.04 9.31
CA ASP A 265 -15.67 5.46 8.90
C ASP A 265 -14.55 6.50 8.79
N ILE A 266 -14.81 7.71 8.26
CA ILE A 266 -13.77 8.75 8.22
C ILE A 266 -13.34 9.18 9.64
N ARG A 267 -14.27 9.22 10.60
CA ARG A 267 -13.93 9.50 12.01
C ARG A 267 -13.03 8.40 12.58
N ASN A 268 -13.41 7.14 12.38
CA ASN A 268 -12.64 6.01 12.89
C ASN A 268 -11.24 5.94 12.27
N MET A 269 -11.16 6.14 10.96
CA MET A 269 -9.89 6.17 10.22
C MET A 269 -8.97 7.28 10.72
N ASN A 270 -9.48 8.52 10.86
CA ASN A 270 -8.69 9.63 11.36
C ASN A 270 -8.22 9.40 12.80
N ASN A 271 -9.06 8.80 13.66
CA ASN A 271 -8.69 8.48 15.04
C ASN A 271 -7.50 7.51 15.12
N HIS A 272 -7.38 6.55 14.20
CA HIS A 272 -6.20 5.68 14.16
C HIS A 272 -4.90 6.46 13.97
N ALA A 273 -4.93 7.56 13.20
CA ALA A 273 -3.77 8.41 13.00
C ALA A 273 -3.56 9.37 14.19
N VAL A 274 -4.61 10.07 14.62
CA VAL A 274 -4.55 11.07 15.70
C VAL A 274 -3.98 10.48 17.00
N PHE A 275 -4.40 9.27 17.37
CA PHE A 275 -3.97 8.64 18.61
C PHE A 275 -2.66 7.84 18.49
N ALA A 276 -2.06 7.76 17.30
CA ALA A 276 -0.81 7.04 17.11
C ALA A 276 0.41 7.91 17.45
N LYS A 277 1.32 7.34 18.26
CA LYS A 277 2.61 7.95 18.61
C LYS A 277 3.53 8.11 17.40
N LYS A 278 3.51 7.13 16.51
CA LYS A 278 4.28 7.11 15.26
C LYS A 278 3.43 6.50 14.17
N THR A 279 3.47 7.03 12.96
CA THR A 279 2.78 6.44 11.81
C THR A 279 3.69 6.25 10.62
N GLY A 280 3.50 5.11 9.94
CA GLY A 280 4.15 4.78 8.68
C GLY A 280 3.10 4.54 7.61
N MET A 281 3.35 5.03 6.39
CA MET A 281 2.48 4.78 5.24
C MET A 281 3.21 3.91 4.22
N ILE A 282 2.61 2.79 3.84
CA ILE A 282 3.03 1.98 2.70
C ILE A 282 1.88 2.02 1.68
N ILE A 283 2.10 2.68 0.53
CA ILE A 283 1.03 2.94 -0.44
C ILE A 283 1.42 2.35 -1.79
N LEU A 284 0.64 1.35 -2.23
CA LEU A 284 0.79 0.64 -3.49
C LEU A 284 -0.27 1.15 -4.49
N GLY A 285 0.16 1.96 -5.44
CA GLY A 285 -0.71 2.68 -6.37
C GLY A 285 -1.03 4.11 -5.93
N GLY A 286 -2.21 4.60 -6.29
CA GLY A 286 -2.62 6.00 -6.13
C GLY A 286 -4.11 6.17 -5.84
N GLY A 287 -4.68 7.27 -6.33
CA GLY A 287 -6.12 7.53 -6.27
C GLY A 287 -6.65 7.70 -4.85
N LEU A 288 -7.90 7.25 -4.64
CA LEU A 288 -8.61 7.38 -3.37
C LEU A 288 -7.81 6.82 -2.19
N VAL A 289 -7.18 5.66 -2.39
CA VAL A 289 -6.42 4.94 -1.37
C VAL A 289 -5.27 5.78 -0.83
N LYS A 290 -4.44 6.31 -1.75
CA LYS A 290 -3.32 7.19 -1.39
C LYS A 290 -3.81 8.40 -0.63
N HIS A 291 -4.78 9.11 -1.19
CA HIS A 291 -5.25 10.36 -0.63
C HIS A 291 -5.88 10.16 0.76
N HIS A 292 -6.69 9.11 0.94
CA HIS A 292 -7.40 8.86 2.20
C HIS A 292 -6.44 8.56 3.36
N ILE A 293 -5.38 7.74 3.14
CA ILE A 293 -4.35 7.49 4.16
C ILE A 293 -3.57 8.77 4.50
N CYS A 294 -3.17 9.53 3.48
CA CYS A 294 -2.42 10.77 3.69
C CYS A 294 -3.26 11.80 4.44
N ASN A 295 -4.56 11.91 4.14
CA ASN A 295 -5.48 12.83 4.79
C ASN A 295 -5.79 12.45 6.24
N ALA A 296 -5.81 11.15 6.58
CA ALA A 296 -5.87 10.73 7.97
C ALA A 296 -4.62 11.18 8.75
N ASN A 297 -3.44 11.05 8.14
CA ASN A 297 -2.18 11.46 8.76
C ASN A 297 -1.98 12.98 8.84
N LEU A 298 -2.68 13.77 8.01
CA LEU A 298 -2.76 15.22 8.20
C LEU A 298 -3.29 15.59 9.59
N MET A 299 -4.25 14.83 10.13
CA MET A 299 -4.88 15.12 11.43
C MET A 299 -3.92 15.02 12.61
N ARG A 300 -2.75 14.39 12.42
CA ARG A 300 -1.65 14.32 13.40
C ARG A 300 -0.41 15.14 13.00
N ASN A 301 -0.61 16.09 12.08
CA ASN A 301 0.44 16.94 11.49
C ASN A 301 1.50 16.14 10.71
N GLY A 302 1.06 15.07 10.03
CA GLY A 302 1.84 14.31 9.07
C GLY A 302 2.37 12.97 9.57
N ALA A 303 2.59 12.05 8.64
CA ALA A 303 3.23 10.76 8.91
C ALA A 303 4.74 10.88 9.10
N ASP A 304 5.32 9.98 9.91
CA ASP A 304 6.75 9.94 10.22
C ASP A 304 7.58 9.18 9.17
N TYR A 305 6.95 8.21 8.50
CA TYR A 305 7.55 7.43 7.43
C TYR A 305 6.58 7.30 6.25
N ALA A 306 7.08 7.34 5.01
CA ALA A 306 6.25 7.10 3.83
C ALA A 306 7.01 6.38 2.70
N VAL A 307 6.43 5.29 2.21
CA VAL A 307 6.89 4.56 1.04
C VAL A 307 5.76 4.51 0.02
N TYR A 308 5.96 5.13 -1.13
CA TYR A 308 5.03 5.08 -2.26
C TYR A 308 5.60 4.17 -3.34
N ILE A 309 4.77 3.29 -3.89
CA ILE A 309 5.11 2.42 -5.02
C ILE A 309 4.00 2.57 -6.05
N ASN A 310 4.26 3.36 -7.11
CA ASN A 310 3.28 3.55 -8.17
C ASN A 310 3.94 3.96 -9.48
N THR A 311 3.16 3.90 -10.57
CA THR A 311 3.59 4.21 -11.92
C THR A 311 3.20 5.62 -12.38
N ALA A 312 2.52 6.38 -11.52
CA ALA A 312 1.97 7.69 -11.86
C ALA A 312 3.05 8.78 -11.85
N GLN A 313 2.87 9.78 -12.73
CA GLN A 313 3.85 10.82 -13.01
C GLN A 313 3.31 12.20 -12.60
N GLU A 314 4.19 13.11 -12.20
CA GLU A 314 3.77 14.40 -11.64
C GLU A 314 3.24 15.42 -12.67
N TYR A 315 3.57 15.26 -13.96
CA TYR A 315 3.35 16.29 -14.98
C TYR A 315 1.87 16.65 -15.23
N ASP A 316 0.93 15.76 -14.87
CA ASP A 316 -0.50 15.94 -15.07
C ASP A 316 -1.21 16.58 -13.86
N GLY A 317 -0.47 16.88 -12.79
CA GLY A 317 -1.00 17.48 -11.56
C GLY A 317 -1.92 16.56 -10.75
N SER A 318 -1.89 15.24 -11.00
CA SER A 318 -2.70 14.29 -10.25
C SER A 318 -2.13 14.01 -8.85
N ASP A 319 -3.00 13.87 -7.85
CA ASP A 319 -2.57 13.40 -6.51
C ASP A 319 -1.87 12.04 -6.60
N ALA A 320 -2.32 11.16 -7.51
CA ALA A 320 -1.69 9.86 -7.73
C ALA A 320 -0.21 9.98 -8.16
N GLY A 321 0.08 10.93 -9.05
CA GLY A 321 1.42 11.20 -9.60
C GLY A 321 2.34 12.02 -8.71
N ALA A 322 1.77 12.77 -7.76
CA ALA A 322 2.50 13.64 -6.85
C ALA A 322 3.66 12.94 -6.12
N ARG A 323 4.77 13.66 -5.96
CA ARG A 323 5.93 13.22 -5.16
C ARG A 323 5.61 13.33 -3.65
N PRO A 324 6.28 12.56 -2.76
CA PRO A 324 6.10 12.69 -1.31
C PRO A 324 6.29 14.13 -0.80
N ASP A 325 7.19 14.89 -1.42
CA ASP A 325 7.45 16.30 -1.10
C ASP A 325 6.22 17.20 -1.27
N GLU A 326 5.34 16.91 -2.23
CA GLU A 326 4.07 17.63 -2.35
C GLU A 326 3.20 17.38 -1.11
N ALA A 327 3.14 16.14 -0.61
CA ALA A 327 2.39 15.82 0.60
C ALA A 327 2.98 16.47 1.88
N VAL A 328 4.28 16.78 1.88
CA VAL A 328 4.91 17.59 2.95
C VAL A 328 4.33 19.01 2.97
N SER A 329 4.12 19.63 1.79
CA SER A 329 3.55 20.98 1.71
C SER A 329 2.15 21.11 2.35
N TRP A 330 1.39 20.01 2.36
CA TRP A 330 0.06 19.94 2.98
C TRP A 330 0.10 19.60 4.47
N GLY A 331 1.25 19.18 5.01
CA GLY A 331 1.33 18.59 6.35
C GLY A 331 0.79 17.15 6.43
N LYS A 332 0.60 16.47 5.29
CA LYS A 332 0.23 15.04 5.25
C LYS A 332 1.43 14.14 5.57
N ILE A 333 2.65 14.66 5.37
CA ILE A 333 3.94 14.09 5.76
C ILE A 333 4.70 15.17 6.54
N ARG A 334 5.46 14.80 7.58
CA ARG A 334 6.27 15.77 8.34
C ARG A 334 7.52 16.19 7.55
N ALA A 335 7.98 17.42 7.76
CA ALA A 335 9.11 18.01 7.03
C ALA A 335 10.44 17.22 7.16
N ASN A 336 10.66 16.53 8.28
CA ASN A 336 11.87 15.76 8.54
C ASN A 336 11.64 14.24 8.49
N SER A 337 10.56 13.80 7.81
CA SER A 337 10.24 12.38 7.66
C SER A 337 11.16 11.70 6.66
N ARG A 338 11.43 10.41 6.88
CA ARG A 338 12.06 9.57 5.84
C ARG A 338 10.99 9.15 4.85
N THR A 339 11.15 9.54 3.59
CA THR A 339 10.18 9.22 2.54
C THR A 339 10.85 8.81 1.25
N VAL A 340 10.21 7.91 0.51
CA VAL A 340 10.67 7.50 -0.81
C VAL A 340 9.49 7.16 -1.72
N LYS A 341 9.67 7.41 -3.02
CA LYS A 341 8.78 6.94 -4.07
C LYS A 341 9.54 6.04 -5.03
N VAL A 342 9.08 4.81 -5.19
CA VAL A 342 9.57 3.85 -6.18
C VAL A 342 8.64 3.91 -7.39
N TYR A 343 9.14 4.41 -8.50
CA TYR A 343 8.46 4.47 -9.79
C TYR A 343 8.52 3.10 -10.46
N ALA A 344 7.67 2.18 -10.01
CA ALA A 344 7.59 0.81 -10.51
C ALA A 344 6.17 0.25 -10.39
N GLU A 345 5.88 -0.78 -11.16
CA GLU A 345 4.67 -1.59 -10.99
C GLU A 345 4.84 -2.49 -9.75
N ALA A 346 3.86 -2.48 -8.84
CA ALA A 346 4.03 -3.01 -7.49
C ALA A 346 4.18 -4.54 -7.46
N SER A 347 3.65 -5.29 -8.43
CA SER A 347 3.84 -6.75 -8.48
C SER A 347 5.29 -7.16 -8.68
N LEU A 348 6.13 -6.29 -9.25
CA LEU A 348 7.56 -6.52 -9.41
C LEU A 348 8.36 -6.29 -8.13
N VAL A 349 8.01 -5.25 -7.35
CA VAL A 349 8.88 -4.73 -6.28
C VAL A 349 8.36 -4.96 -4.87
N PHE A 350 7.04 -4.98 -4.66
CA PHE A 350 6.49 -5.15 -3.31
C PHE A 350 6.80 -6.52 -2.69
N PRO A 351 6.77 -7.65 -3.44
CA PRO A 351 7.22 -8.93 -2.90
C PRO A 351 8.68 -8.89 -2.42
N LEU A 352 9.56 -8.15 -3.10
CA LEU A 352 10.97 -8.02 -2.72
C LEU A 352 11.13 -7.24 -1.41
N ILE A 353 10.37 -6.14 -1.24
CA ILE A 353 10.35 -5.38 0.01
C ILE A 353 9.90 -6.26 1.17
N VAL A 354 8.78 -6.99 1.01
CA VAL A 354 8.27 -7.87 2.06
C VAL A 354 9.26 -8.99 2.36
N ALA A 355 9.91 -9.55 1.33
CA ALA A 355 10.90 -10.60 1.50
C ALA A 355 12.11 -10.17 2.34
N ASP A 356 12.67 -8.97 2.11
CA ASP A 356 13.87 -8.50 2.84
C ASP A 356 13.54 -7.71 4.13
N THR A 357 12.27 -7.51 4.45
CA THR A 357 11.81 -6.85 5.70
C THR A 357 10.98 -7.80 6.57
N PHE A 358 9.66 -7.77 6.40
CA PHE A 358 8.68 -8.48 7.22
C PHE A 358 8.88 -10.00 7.23
N ALA A 359 9.00 -10.64 6.06
CA ALA A 359 9.13 -12.09 5.96
C ALA A 359 10.47 -12.57 6.52
N LYS A 360 11.57 -11.89 6.19
CA LYS A 360 12.89 -12.15 6.77
C LYS A 360 12.85 -12.09 8.29
N ALA A 361 12.28 -11.03 8.86
CA ALA A 361 12.17 -10.90 10.31
C ALA A 361 11.33 -12.03 10.94
N PHE A 362 10.18 -12.34 10.35
CA PHE A 362 9.30 -13.40 10.82
C PHE A 362 9.99 -14.77 10.87
N HIS A 363 10.67 -15.16 9.78
CA HIS A 363 11.37 -16.44 9.74
C HIS A 363 12.59 -16.49 10.67
N LEU A 364 13.29 -15.36 10.86
CA LEU A 364 14.37 -15.27 11.84
C LEU A 364 13.88 -15.43 13.28
N GLU A 365 12.68 -14.95 13.60
CA GLU A 365 12.06 -15.13 14.92
C GLU A 365 11.58 -16.57 15.15
N GLN A 366 10.98 -17.20 14.12
CA GLN A 366 10.59 -18.61 14.20
C GLN A 366 11.78 -19.55 14.37
N ASN A 367 12.91 -19.28 13.73
CA ASN A 367 14.11 -20.10 13.87
C ASN A 367 14.82 -19.96 15.24
N LYS A 368 14.43 -18.96 16.05
CA LYS A 368 14.94 -18.75 17.41
C LYS A 368 14.06 -19.41 18.49
N SER A 369 12.84 -19.78 18.14
CA SER A 369 11.84 -20.44 19.02
C SER A 369 11.91 -21.95 18.82
#